data_AF-A0A1Q8ZKF5-F1
#
_entry.id   AF-A0A1Q8ZKF5-F1
#
_cell.length_a   1.000
_cell.length_b   1.000
_cell.length_c   1.000
_cell.angle_alpha   90.00
_cell.angle_beta   90.00
_cell.angle_gamma   90.00
#
_symmetry.space_group_name_H-M   'P 1'
#
loop_
_entity.id
_entity.type
_entity.pdbx_description
1 polymer ?
#
loop_
_entity_poly.entity_id
_entity_poly.type
_entity_poly.pdbx_seq_one_letter_code
_entity_poly.pdbx_strand_id
1 'polypeptide(L)'
;YRLRAETLFLAVNLIDRHMTALPVLRRRLQLVGVTAMFVAAKFEEIDPPRATDFVYITDNTYSKDDLLQMECTMLSALDFRVVVPTPAHFFDQFVKANSENALITETVKYILELALIDLRMIRYPRGA
;
A
#
# COMPACT_ATOMS: atom_id res chain seq x y z
N TYR A 1 -7.08 -7.10 -11.12
CA TYR A 1 -6.72 -5.66 -11.13
C TYR A 1 -5.22 -5.55 -11.36
N ARG A 2 -4.76 -4.72 -12.32
CA ARG A 2 -3.32 -4.46 -12.58
C ARG A 2 -2.97 -3.07 -12.04
N LEU A 3 -2.79 -2.99 -10.72
CA LEU A 3 -2.38 -1.76 -10.04
C LEU A 3 -0.87 -1.56 -10.18
N ARG A 4 -0.43 -0.31 -10.04
CA ARG A 4 0.98 0.08 -10.03
C ARG A 4 1.70 -0.47 -8.79
N ALA A 5 3.02 -0.60 -8.87
CA ALA A 5 3.82 -1.05 -7.73
C ALA A 5 3.74 -0.02 -6.59
N GLU A 6 3.76 1.27 -6.91
CA GLU A 6 3.60 2.40 -5.99
C GLU A 6 2.36 2.23 -5.11
N THR A 7 1.23 1.82 -5.71
CA THR A 7 -0.02 1.51 -5.01
C THR A 7 0.16 0.42 -3.97
N LEU A 8 0.88 -0.67 -4.29
CA LEU A 8 1.18 -1.74 -3.34
C LEU A 8 2.08 -1.26 -2.20
N PHE A 9 3.15 -0.54 -2.52
CA PHE A 9 4.10 -0.03 -1.53
C PHE A 9 3.41 0.95 -0.56
N LEU A 10 2.57 1.83 -1.08
CA LEU A 10 1.78 2.76 -0.27
C LEU A 10 0.75 2.02 0.58
N ALA A 11 0.05 1.01 0.04
CA ALA A 11 -0.91 0.21 0.80
C ALA A 11 -0.24 -0.49 1.99
N VAL A 12 0.93 -1.13 1.80
CA VAL A 12 1.68 -1.75 2.89
C VAL A 12 2.12 -0.72 3.93
N ASN A 13 2.59 0.45 3.50
CA ASN A 13 2.94 1.53 4.41
C ASN A 13 1.75 1.98 5.28
N LEU A 14 0.56 2.12 4.68
CA LEU A 14 -0.66 2.49 5.38
C LEU A 14 -1.10 1.42 6.38
N ILE A 15 -1.00 0.14 6.03
CA ILE A 15 -1.29 -0.98 6.94
C ILE A 15 -0.36 -0.92 8.16
N ASP A 16 0.94 -0.86 7.94
CA ASP A 16 1.95 -0.84 9.01
C ASP A 16 1.69 0.32 9.99
N ARG A 17 1.50 1.53 9.46
CA ARG A 17 1.30 2.74 10.27
C ARG A 17 -0.04 2.70 11.00
N HIS A 18 -1.11 2.25 10.35
CA HIS A 18 -2.42 2.13 10.97
C HIS A 18 -2.41 1.12 12.13
N MET A 19 -1.81 -0.05 11.93
CA MET A 19 -1.71 -1.09 12.96
C MET A 19 -0.76 -0.70 14.11
N THR A 20 0.20 0.20 13.86
CA THR A 20 1.04 0.79 14.91
C THR A 20 0.27 1.80 15.75
N ALA A 21 -0.62 2.59 15.13
CA ALA A 21 -1.41 3.61 15.81
C ALA A 21 -2.62 3.03 16.57
N LEU A 22 -3.29 2.01 16.01
CA LEU A 22 -4.51 1.44 16.56
C LEU A 22 -4.45 -0.09 16.60
N PRO A 23 -4.78 -0.72 17.74
CA PRO A 23 -4.87 -2.17 17.83
C PRO A 23 -6.05 -2.69 16.99
N VAL A 24 -5.76 -3.64 16.08
CA VAL A 24 -6.76 -4.22 15.17
C VAL A 24 -7.04 -5.68 15.55
N LEU A 25 -8.31 -6.04 15.69
CA LEU A 25 -8.72 -7.44 15.87
C LEU A 25 -8.40 -8.25 14.62
N ARG A 26 -7.92 -9.50 14.79
CA ARG A 26 -7.57 -10.40 13.69
C ARG A 26 -8.68 -10.52 12.62
N ARG A 27 -9.94 -10.59 13.05
CA ARG A 27 -11.11 -10.66 12.15
C ARG A 27 -11.28 -9.44 11.24
N ARG A 28 -10.69 -8.28 11.56
CA ARG A 28 -10.78 -7.03 10.79
C ARG A 28 -9.55 -6.76 9.92
N LEU A 29 -8.54 -7.63 9.94
CA LEU A 29 -7.31 -7.42 9.15
C LEU A 29 -7.58 -7.37 7.64
N GLN A 30 -8.51 -8.17 7.14
CA GLN A 30 -8.89 -8.12 5.73
C GLN A 30 -9.51 -6.76 5.37
N LEU A 31 -10.39 -6.22 6.22
CA LEU A 31 -10.98 -4.89 6.04
C LEU A 31 -9.90 -3.80 6.02
N VAL A 32 -8.96 -3.84 6.97
CA VAL A 32 -7.82 -2.90 6.98
C VAL A 32 -6.99 -3.01 5.70
N GLY A 33 -6.70 -4.23 5.25
CA GLY A 33 -5.93 -4.46 4.03
C GLY A 33 -6.61 -3.90 2.77
N VAL A 34 -7.90 -4.18 2.58
CA VAL A 34 -8.62 -3.65 1.41
C VAL A 34 -8.86 -2.15 1.50
N THR A 35 -9.08 -1.59 2.70
CA THR A 35 -9.17 -0.14 2.88
C THR A 35 -7.84 0.54 2.58
N ALA A 36 -6.71 0.00 3.04
CA ALA A 36 -5.39 0.56 2.74
C ALA A 36 -5.10 0.56 1.23
N MET A 37 -5.46 -0.52 0.54
CA MET A 37 -5.33 -0.61 -0.92
C MET A 37 -6.28 0.35 -1.64
N PHE A 38 -7.52 0.53 -1.14
CA PHE A 38 -8.47 1.50 -1.68
C PHE A 38 -7.97 2.94 -1.53
N VAL A 39 -7.43 3.30 -0.35
CA VAL A 39 -6.81 4.61 -0.12
C VAL A 39 -5.61 4.78 -1.04
N ALA A 40 -4.68 3.82 -1.08
CA ALA A 40 -3.50 3.91 -1.93
C ALA A 40 -3.84 4.06 -3.41
N ALA A 41 -4.82 3.30 -3.91
CA ALA A 41 -5.24 3.38 -5.31
C ALA A 41 -5.77 4.77 -5.65
N LYS A 42 -6.54 5.41 -4.76
CA LYS A 42 -7.01 6.80 -4.97
C LYS A 42 -5.89 7.85 -5.05
N PHE A 43 -4.71 7.55 -4.51
CA PHE A 43 -3.56 8.44 -4.55
C PHE A 43 -2.64 8.19 -5.76
N GLU A 44 -2.43 6.92 -6.14
CA GLU A 44 -1.40 6.53 -7.12
C GLU A 44 -1.95 6.25 -8.52
N GLU A 45 -3.23 5.85 -8.63
CA GLU A 45 -3.84 5.46 -9.90
C GLU A 45 -4.53 6.65 -10.57
N ILE A 46 -4.39 6.74 -11.90
CA ILE A 46 -5.12 7.73 -12.70
C ILE A 46 -6.64 7.43 -12.68
N ASP A 47 -6.99 6.14 -12.74
CA ASP A 47 -8.37 5.65 -12.68
C ASP A 47 -8.48 4.54 -11.61
N PRO A 48 -8.70 4.90 -10.34
CA PRO A 48 -8.74 3.93 -9.24
C PRO A 48 -10.00 3.06 -9.31
N PRO A 49 -9.92 1.76 -8.91
CA PRO A 49 -11.10 0.91 -8.81
C PRO A 49 -12.13 1.46 -7.83
N ARG A 50 -13.40 1.14 -8.04
CA ARG A 50 -14.50 1.63 -7.21
C ARG A 50 -14.52 0.89 -5.87
N ALA A 51 -15.12 1.50 -4.85
CA ALA A 51 -15.33 0.85 -3.55
C ALA A 51 -16.03 -0.52 -3.66
N THR A 52 -16.96 -0.68 -4.63
CA THR A 52 -17.65 -1.94 -4.91
C THR A 52 -16.72 -3.05 -5.38
N ASP A 53 -15.65 -2.70 -6.11
CA ASP A 53 -14.64 -3.66 -6.57
C ASP A 53 -13.86 -4.24 -5.38
N PHE A 54 -13.50 -3.38 -4.42
CA PHE A 54 -12.81 -3.81 -3.19
C PHE A 54 -13.71 -4.63 -2.28
N VAL A 55 -14.98 -4.28 -2.16
CA VAL A 55 -15.97 -5.11 -1.44
C VAL A 55 -16.08 -6.49 -2.08
N TYR A 56 -16.17 -6.56 -3.40
CA TYR A 56 -16.26 -7.82 -4.14
C TYR A 56 -15.04 -8.73 -3.91
N ILE A 57 -13.81 -8.17 -3.85
CA ILE A 57 -12.59 -8.94 -3.57
C ILE A 57 -12.61 -9.57 -2.17
N THR A 58 -13.37 -9.03 -1.22
CA THR A 58 -13.54 -9.62 0.12
C THR A 58 -14.63 -10.70 0.19
N ASP A 59 -15.12 -11.20 -0.95
CA ASP A 59 -16.27 -12.11 -1.03
C ASP A 59 -17.51 -11.56 -0.31
N ASN A 60 -17.70 -10.24 -0.38
CA ASN A 60 -18.76 -9.50 0.32
C ASN A 60 -18.79 -9.72 1.85
N THR A 61 -17.67 -10.10 2.45
CA THR A 61 -17.53 -10.21 3.91
C THR A 61 -17.79 -8.86 4.59
N TYR A 62 -17.54 -7.76 3.88
CA TYR A 62 -17.77 -6.38 4.35
C TYR A 62 -18.69 -5.63 3.40
N SER A 63 -19.47 -4.70 3.94
CA SER A 63 -20.26 -3.77 3.14
C SER A 63 -19.42 -2.60 2.63
N LYS A 64 -19.98 -1.85 1.66
CA LYS A 64 -19.39 -0.58 1.23
C LYS A 64 -19.29 0.42 2.38
N ASP A 65 -20.26 0.44 3.28
CA ASP A 65 -20.26 1.34 4.43
C ASP A 65 -19.16 0.97 5.43
N ASP A 66 -18.91 -0.32 5.65
CA ASP A 66 -17.76 -0.78 6.47
C ASP A 66 -16.43 -0.29 5.88
N LEU A 67 -16.27 -0.39 4.55
CA LEU A 67 -15.08 0.07 3.85
C LEU A 67 -14.87 1.59 4.03
N LEU A 68 -15.93 2.38 3.87
CA LEU A 68 -15.87 3.85 4.00
C LEU A 68 -15.67 4.29 5.46
N GLN A 69 -16.26 3.60 6.43
CA GLN A 69 -16.02 3.86 7.85
C GLN A 69 -14.58 3.54 8.25
N MET A 70 -14.04 2.42 7.77
CA MET A 70 -12.64 2.06 7.99
C MET A 70 -11.70 3.08 7.32
N GLU A 71 -12.05 3.58 6.14
CA GLU A 71 -11.29 4.64 5.47
C GLU A 71 -11.19 5.90 6.34
N CYS A 72 -12.32 6.40 6.84
CA CYS A 72 -12.33 7.55 7.74
C CYS A 72 -11.50 7.29 9.00
N THR A 73 -11.60 6.09 9.57
CA THR A 73 -10.83 5.68 10.75
C THR A 73 -9.33 5.65 10.46
N MET A 74 -8.93 5.09 9.32
CA MET A 74 -7.54 4.99 8.90
C MET A 74 -6.94 6.37 8.64
N LEU A 75 -7.63 7.22 7.87
CA LEU A 75 -7.16 8.57 7.58
C LEU A 75 -7.05 9.42 8.84
N SER A 76 -8.02 9.32 9.75
CA SER A 76 -7.98 10.02 11.04
C SER A 76 -6.82 9.55 11.91
N ALA A 77 -6.58 8.23 11.99
CA ALA A 77 -5.47 7.67 12.75
C ALA A 77 -4.08 8.07 12.21
N LEU A 78 -4.01 8.46 10.94
CA LEU A 78 -2.78 8.86 10.26
C LEU A 78 -2.66 10.39 10.09
N ASP A 79 -3.53 11.18 10.72
CA ASP A 79 -3.62 12.64 10.55
C ASP A 79 -3.64 13.07 9.07
N PHE A 80 -4.30 12.28 8.22
CA PHE A 80 -4.34 12.45 6.76
C PHE A 80 -2.97 12.50 6.07
N ARG A 81 -1.89 12.08 6.75
CA ARG A 81 -0.55 11.97 6.18
C ARG A 81 -0.43 10.68 5.38
N VAL A 82 -1.04 10.63 4.21
CA VAL A 82 -1.06 9.44 3.35
C VAL A 82 0.25 9.31 2.57
N VAL A 83 0.69 10.40 1.93
CA VAL A 83 1.84 10.39 1.02
C VAL A 83 3.14 10.23 1.79
N VAL A 84 3.89 9.19 1.44
CA VAL A 84 5.27 8.97 1.90
C VAL A 84 6.06 8.52 0.67
N PRO A 85 7.23 9.11 0.39
CA PRO A 85 8.05 8.64 -0.72
C PRO A 85 8.42 7.17 -0.49
N THR A 86 8.04 6.29 -1.42
CA THR A 86 8.36 4.86 -1.34
C THR A 86 9.54 4.53 -2.27
N PRO A 87 10.28 3.44 -2.03
CA PRO A 87 11.34 3.00 -2.94
C PRO A 87 10.88 2.87 -4.41
N ALA A 88 9.61 2.54 -4.64
CA ALA A 88 9.02 2.49 -5.98
C ALA A 88 9.06 3.85 -6.69
N HIS A 89 8.86 4.97 -5.97
CA HIS A 89 8.90 6.32 -6.54
C HIS A 89 10.27 6.71 -7.12
N PHE A 90 11.36 6.17 -6.55
CA PHE A 90 12.72 6.46 -7.00
C PHE A 90 13.27 5.40 -7.95
N PHE A 91 12.58 4.27 -8.11
CA PHE A 91 13.05 3.13 -8.87
C PHE A 91 13.46 3.51 -10.30
N ASP A 92 12.61 4.26 -11.00
CA ASP A 92 12.89 4.72 -12.36
C ASP A 92 14.13 5.62 -12.46
N GLN A 93 14.39 6.43 -11.42
CA GLN A 93 15.58 7.29 -11.38
C GLN A 93 16.86 6.46 -11.20
N PHE A 94 16.81 5.45 -10.32
CA PHE A 94 17.93 4.53 -10.11
C PHE A 94 18.24 3.68 -11.35
N VAL A 95 17.22 3.21 -12.06
CA VAL A 95 17.40 2.42 -13.30
C VAL A 95 18.02 3.27 -14.39
N LYS A 96 17.55 4.51 -14.58
CA LYS A 96 18.11 5.46 -15.56
C LYS A 96 19.57 5.80 -15.26
N ALA A 97 19.94 5.93 -13.98
CA ALA A 97 21.31 6.19 -13.58
C ALA A 97 22.27 5.01 -13.84
N ASN A 98 21.75 3.78 -13.99
CA ASN A 98 22.54 2.55 -14.04
C ASN A 98 22.53 1.85 -15.41
N SER A 99 22.42 2.64 -16.49
CA SER A 99 22.54 2.20 -17.89
C SER A 99 21.51 1.15 -18.35
N GLU A 100 20.33 1.10 -17.72
CA GLU A 100 19.17 0.28 -18.16
C GLU A 100 19.47 -1.22 -18.36
N ASN A 101 20.18 -1.87 -17.42
CA ASN A 101 20.35 -3.31 -17.46
C ASN A 101 19.07 -4.05 -17.02
N ALA A 102 18.36 -4.66 -17.97
CA ALA A 102 17.09 -5.35 -17.75
C ALA A 102 17.15 -6.42 -16.65
N LEU A 103 18.23 -7.21 -16.56
CA LEU A 103 18.37 -8.24 -15.52
C LEU A 103 18.45 -7.62 -14.12
N ILE A 104 19.20 -6.53 -13.98
CA ILE A 104 19.35 -5.81 -12.71
C ILE A 104 18.02 -5.18 -12.31
N THR A 105 17.31 -4.55 -13.25
CA THR A 105 15.99 -3.95 -13.03
C THR A 105 15.00 -4.98 -12.47
N GLU A 106 14.86 -6.14 -13.10
CA GLU A 106 13.93 -7.18 -12.64
C GLU A 106 14.35 -7.79 -11.29
N THR A 107 15.65 -7.96 -11.07
CA THR A 107 16.18 -8.45 -9.79
C THR A 107 15.88 -7.46 -8.65
N VAL A 108 16.04 -6.16 -8.89
CA VAL A 108 15.76 -5.12 -7.87
C VAL A 108 14.26 -5.04 -7.58
N LYS A 109 13.38 -5.11 -8.59
CA LYS A 109 11.92 -5.18 -8.36
C LYS A 109 11.56 -6.33 -7.45
N TYR A 110 12.08 -7.52 -7.75
CA TYR A 110 11.85 -8.72 -6.95
C TYR A 110 12.32 -8.55 -5.50
N ILE A 111 13.53 -8.02 -5.29
CA ILE A 111 14.06 -7.77 -3.93
C ILE A 111 13.21 -6.73 -3.19
N LEU A 112 12.78 -5.65 -3.87
CA LEU A 112 11.94 -4.62 -3.27
C LEU A 112 10.57 -5.17 -2.86
N GLU A 113 9.95 -6.03 -3.67
CA GLU A 113 8.70 -6.70 -3.31
C GLU A 113 8.88 -7.67 -2.13
N LEU A 114 9.98 -8.42 -2.08
CA LEU A 114 10.30 -9.27 -0.93
C LEU A 114 10.46 -8.45 0.36
N ALA A 115 11.06 -7.27 0.27
CA ALA A 115 11.27 -6.38 1.42
C ALA A 115 9.96 -5.86 2.03
N LEU A 116 8.84 -5.84 1.27
CA LEU A 116 7.53 -5.46 1.80
C LEU A 116 6.96 -6.48 2.80
N ILE A 117 7.30 -7.76 2.62
CA ILE A 117 6.75 -8.86 3.42
C ILE A 117 7.56 -9.09 4.70
N ASP A 118 8.84 -8.70 4.69
CA ASP A 118 9.71 -8.87 5.86
C ASP A 118 9.42 -7.82 6.94
N LEU A 119 8.72 -8.24 7.99
CA LEU A 119 8.41 -7.41 9.16
C LEU A 119 9.65 -6.77 9.81
N ARG A 120 10.85 -7.36 9.64
CA ARG A 120 12.10 -6.78 10.17
C ARG A 120 12.46 -5.47 9.46
N MET A 121 11.98 -5.28 8.24
CA MET A 121 12.26 -4.10 7.42
C MET A 121 11.42 -2.88 7.83
N ILE A 122 10.37 -3.06 8.64
CA ILE A 122 9.56 -1.96 9.21
C ILE A 122 10.42 -1.02 10.08
N ARG A 123 11.52 -1.52 10.65
CA ARG A 123 12.43 -0.75 11.51
C ARG A 123 13.27 0.28 10.76
N TYR A 124 13.42 0.16 9.45
CA TYR A 124 14.24 1.09 8.68
C TYR A 124 13.37 2.25 8.18
N PRO A 125 13.76 3.50 8.44
CA PRO A 125 13.03 4.66 7.95
C PRO A 125 13.01 4.63 6.42
N ARG A 126 11.80 4.65 5.87
CA ARG A 126 11.55 4.66 4.42
C ARG A 126 11.74 6.09 3.91
N GLY A 127 13.01 6.49 3.73
CA GLY A 127 13.44 7.79 3.22
C GLY A 127 13.62 8.85 4.32
N ALA A 128 14.87 9.29 4.50
CA ALA A 128 15.22 10.62 5.00
C ALA A 128 15.55 11.50 3.78
#